data_AF-A0A4Q0AV75-F1
#
_entry.id   AF-A0A4Q0AV75-F1
#
_cell.length_a   1.000
_cell.length_b   1.000
_cell.length_c   1.000
_cell.angle_alpha   90.00
_cell.angle_beta   90.00
_cell.angle_gamma   90.00
#
_symmetry.space_group_name_H-M   'P 1'
#
loop_
_entity.id
_entity.type
_entity.pdbx_description
1 polymer ?
#
loop_
_entity_poly.entity_id
_entity_poly.type
_entity_poly.pdbx_seq_one_letter_code
_entity_poly.pdbx_strand_id
1 'polypeptide(L)'
;MRLFTLDANYQVELNKEWIMLIPEFAALLKRDKGSQGDYRGDKKLKARREFTFIYFDLDFTSPIREYPDFERREEAMKYAGLTEADLDGPVMDAHRRYEELLFHSSRSLKTLKAVEKSLDALDQYFQDLDFTLVDKKGELVHSPNGYLLNLERLGKAYDSVDKFRKRVAEELKGDASIRGTATLGRREAMGGNKNFSEGTELPAGSRVEQTDFSKIGDMVNGIDDDEEPEE
;
A
#
# COMPACT_ATOMS: atom_id res chain seq x y z
N MET A 1 -6.57 -4.52 8.81
CA MET A 1 -7.76 -3.77 8.36
C MET A 1 -7.44 -3.12 7.01
N ARG A 2 -8.17 -3.44 5.94
CA ARG A 2 -7.96 -2.78 4.63
C ARG A 2 -9.01 -1.70 4.42
N LEU A 3 -8.58 -0.44 4.55
CA LEU A 3 -9.40 0.73 4.25
C LEU A 3 -9.45 1.04 2.76
N PHE A 4 -8.37 0.71 2.06
CA PHE A 4 -8.19 0.93 0.63
C PHE A 4 -8.10 -0.42 -0.09
N THR A 5 -8.89 -0.58 -1.13
CA THR A 5 -8.71 -1.63 -2.15
C THR A 5 -8.44 -0.97 -3.49
N LEU A 6 -7.81 -1.69 -4.42
CA LEU A 6 -7.69 -1.22 -5.79
C LEU A 6 -8.75 -1.92 -6.64
N ASP A 7 -9.48 -1.16 -7.45
CA ASP A 7 -10.44 -1.72 -8.40
C ASP A 7 -9.73 -2.28 -9.65
N ALA A 8 -10.50 -2.86 -10.57
CA ALA A 8 -9.99 -3.41 -11.83
C ALA A 8 -9.29 -2.38 -12.74
N ASN A 9 -9.50 -1.09 -12.48
CA ASN A 9 -8.89 0.03 -13.20
C ASN A 9 -7.72 0.65 -12.41
N TYR A 10 -7.23 -0.03 -11.36
CA TYR A 10 -6.16 0.44 -10.47
C TYR A 10 -6.48 1.76 -9.74
N GLN A 11 -7.76 2.05 -9.53
CA GLN A 11 -8.20 3.20 -8.74
C GLN A 11 -8.45 2.79 -7.29
N VAL A 12 -8.28 3.73 -6.36
CA VAL A 12 -8.60 3.53 -4.95
C VAL A 12 -10.11 3.35 -4.79
N GLU A 13 -10.51 2.13 -4.47
CA GLU A 13 -11.84 1.77 -4.05
C GLU A 13 -11.97 1.91 -2.52
N LEU A 14 -13.05 2.59 -2.13
CA LEU A 14 -13.31 2.96 -0.74
C LEU A 14 -14.10 1.85 -0.05
N ASN A 15 -13.54 1.28 1.02
CA ASN A 15 -14.26 0.38 1.90
C ASN A 15 -15.25 1.16 2.77
N LYS A 16 -16.44 1.45 2.21
CA LYS A 16 -17.45 2.35 2.80
C LYS A 16 -17.85 1.96 4.22
N GLU A 17 -17.95 0.67 4.52
CA GLU A 17 -18.34 0.18 5.84
C GLU A 17 -17.31 0.58 6.90
N TRP A 18 -16.04 0.26 6.65
CA TRP A 18 -14.95 0.60 7.56
C TRP A 18 -14.69 2.09 7.66
N ILE A 19 -14.80 2.82 6.54
CA ILE A 19 -14.68 4.28 6.50
C ILE A 19 -15.75 4.93 7.39
N MET A 20 -16.99 4.43 7.39
CA MET A 20 -18.07 5.00 8.18
C MET A 20 -17.92 4.77 9.69
N LEU A 21 -17.12 3.79 10.11
CA LEU A 21 -16.83 3.51 11.52
C LEU A 21 -15.80 4.45 12.14
N ILE A 22 -15.01 5.13 11.30
CA ILE A 22 -13.95 6.05 11.74
C ILE A 22 -14.47 7.47 11.52
N PRO A 23 -14.71 8.27 12.58
CA PRO A 23 -15.37 9.57 12.46
C PRO A 23 -14.72 10.52 11.45
N GLU A 24 -13.39 10.56 11.43
CA GLU A 24 -12.59 11.43 10.57
C GLU A 24 -12.76 11.04 9.09
N PHE A 25 -12.76 9.75 8.78
CA PHE A 25 -13.00 9.26 7.41
C PHE A 25 -14.46 9.41 7.00
N ALA A 26 -15.39 9.16 7.92
CA ALA A 26 -16.81 9.35 7.69
C ALA A 26 -17.13 10.82 7.37
N ALA A 27 -16.40 11.78 7.97
CA ALA A 27 -16.55 13.20 7.66
C ALA A 27 -16.16 13.50 6.21
N LEU A 28 -15.03 12.98 5.72
CA LEU A 28 -14.63 13.12 4.31
C LEU A 28 -15.64 12.51 3.33
N LEU A 29 -16.14 11.32 3.64
CA LEU A 29 -17.11 10.66 2.77
C LEU A 29 -18.47 11.39 2.76
N LYS A 30 -18.91 11.92 3.92
CA LYS A 30 -20.21 12.59 4.06
C LYS A 30 -20.21 14.01 3.50
N ARG A 31 -19.09 14.74 3.56
CA ARG A 31 -18.97 16.11 3.06
C ARG A 31 -18.99 16.19 1.54
N ASP A 32 -18.59 15.12 0.87
CA ASP A 32 -18.70 15.02 -0.58
C ASP A 32 -20.18 14.90 -0.97
N LYS A 33 -20.78 16.05 -1.33
CA LYS A 33 -22.16 16.19 -1.83
C LYS A 33 -22.20 16.35 -3.35
N GLY A 34 -21.08 16.11 -4.02
CA GLY A 34 -20.90 16.37 -5.43
C GLY A 34 -19.73 17.29 -5.71
N SER A 35 -19.11 17.09 -6.87
CA SER A 35 -17.96 17.83 -7.34
C SER A 35 -17.98 17.95 -8.86
N GLN A 36 -17.04 18.70 -9.43
CA GLN A 36 -16.91 18.79 -10.88
C GLN A 36 -16.70 17.38 -11.49
N GLY A 37 -17.57 16.96 -12.40
CA GLY A 37 -17.58 15.60 -12.97
C GLY A 37 -18.44 14.58 -12.20
N ASP A 38 -18.94 14.92 -11.01
CA ASP A 38 -19.88 14.12 -10.21
C ASP A 38 -20.86 15.04 -9.46
N TYR A 39 -21.70 15.75 -10.23
CA TYR A 39 -22.63 16.73 -9.66
C TYR A 39 -23.58 16.14 -8.59
N ARG A 40 -23.97 14.87 -8.75
CA ARG A 40 -24.87 14.18 -7.81
C ARG A 40 -24.13 13.66 -6.56
N GLY A 41 -22.79 13.59 -6.60
CA GLY A 41 -21.99 13.07 -5.50
C GLY A 41 -22.15 11.57 -5.27
N ASP A 42 -22.64 10.84 -6.27
CA ASP A 42 -22.90 9.40 -6.18
C ASP A 42 -21.58 8.61 -6.27
N LYS A 43 -20.63 9.13 -7.05
CA LYS A 43 -19.31 8.51 -7.25
C LYS A 43 -18.32 8.89 -6.16
N LYS A 44 -18.60 9.95 -5.39
CA LYS A 44 -17.76 10.47 -4.31
C LYS A 44 -16.36 10.85 -4.81
N LEU A 45 -16.28 11.52 -5.96
CA LEU A 45 -15.00 11.81 -6.62
C LEU A 45 -14.07 12.68 -5.76
N LYS A 46 -14.61 13.62 -4.98
CA LYS A 46 -13.79 14.46 -4.11
C LYS A 46 -13.21 13.63 -2.97
N ALA A 47 -14.05 12.85 -2.29
CA ALA A 47 -13.58 11.96 -1.23
C ALA A 47 -12.56 10.93 -1.76
N ARG A 48 -12.78 10.37 -2.96
CA ARG A 48 -11.83 9.46 -3.60
C ARG A 48 -10.45 10.09 -3.76
N ARG A 49 -10.36 11.32 -4.28
CA ARG A 49 -9.08 12.04 -4.42
C ARG A 49 -8.39 12.24 -3.07
N GLU A 50 -9.14 12.65 -2.05
CA GLU A 50 -8.62 12.84 -0.69
C GLU A 50 -8.08 11.53 -0.09
N PHE A 51 -8.81 10.43 -0.26
CA PHE A 51 -8.36 9.11 0.18
C PHE A 51 -7.19 8.57 -0.65
N THR A 52 -7.12 8.89 -1.95
CA THR A 52 -5.97 8.56 -2.81
C THR A 52 -4.70 9.23 -2.28
N PHE A 53 -4.77 10.50 -1.87
CA PHE A 53 -3.65 11.18 -1.23
C PHE A 53 -3.21 10.45 0.06
N ILE A 54 -4.15 10.17 0.97
CA ILE A 54 -3.86 9.46 2.22
C ILE A 54 -3.22 8.08 1.96
N TYR A 55 -3.71 7.35 0.96
CA TYR A 55 -3.16 6.07 0.56
C TYR A 55 -1.71 6.19 0.09
N PHE A 56 -1.44 7.06 -0.88
CA PHE A 56 -0.10 7.18 -1.46
C PHE A 56 0.93 7.70 -0.46
N ASP A 57 0.52 8.60 0.43
CA ASP A 57 1.40 9.24 1.41
C ASP A 57 1.72 8.36 2.63
N LEU A 58 0.80 7.48 3.05
CA LEU A 58 0.92 6.73 4.32
C LEU A 58 0.89 5.21 4.21
N ASP A 59 0.15 4.63 3.26
CA ASP A 59 -0.08 3.18 3.21
C ASP A 59 1.22 2.44 2.82
N PHE A 60 1.56 1.38 3.56
CA PHE A 60 2.77 0.59 3.33
C PHE A 60 2.74 -0.23 2.03
N THR A 61 1.56 -0.38 1.43
CA THR A 61 1.35 -0.99 0.11
C THR A 61 1.42 0.03 -1.02
N SER A 62 1.55 1.32 -0.72
CA SER A 62 1.75 2.38 -1.71
C SER A 62 2.99 2.10 -2.56
N PRO A 63 2.92 2.27 -3.89
CA PRO A 63 4.07 2.08 -4.77
C PRO A 63 5.16 3.13 -4.57
N ILE A 64 4.84 4.28 -3.97
CA ILE A 64 5.80 5.37 -3.71
C ILE A 64 6.26 5.44 -2.24
N ARG A 65 6.01 4.39 -1.45
CA ARG A 65 6.35 4.36 -0.01
C ARG A 65 7.83 4.63 0.29
N GLU A 66 8.72 4.30 -0.65
CA GLU A 66 10.19 4.39 -0.50
C GLU A 66 10.72 5.81 -0.77
N TYR A 67 9.85 6.72 -1.22
CA TYR A 67 10.21 8.11 -1.42
C TYR A 67 10.42 8.78 -0.06
N PRO A 68 11.37 9.74 0.05
CA PRO A 68 11.52 10.58 1.23
C PRO A 68 10.21 11.27 1.60
N ASP A 69 9.93 11.46 2.89
CA ASP A 69 8.62 11.94 3.38
C ASP A 69 8.12 13.22 2.69
N PHE A 70 9.01 14.18 2.44
CA PHE A 70 8.66 15.43 1.76
C PHE A 70 8.27 15.19 0.29
N GLU A 71 9.12 14.50 -0.46
CA GLU A 71 8.90 14.18 -1.88
C GLU A 71 7.68 13.27 -2.06
N ARG A 72 7.49 12.30 -1.16
CA ARG A 72 6.35 11.38 -1.17
C ARG A 72 5.03 12.13 -1.04
N ARG A 73 4.98 13.14 -0.16
CA ARG A 73 3.78 13.97 0.01
C ARG A 73 3.47 14.79 -1.23
N GLU A 74 4.48 15.38 -1.86
CA GLU A 74 4.31 16.12 -3.12
C GLU A 74 3.80 15.20 -4.25
N GLU A 75 4.39 14.02 -4.40
CA GLU A 75 3.95 13.04 -5.40
C GLU A 75 2.55 12.50 -5.10
N ALA A 76 2.22 12.23 -3.84
CA ALA A 76 0.88 11.80 -3.44
C ALA A 76 -0.19 12.83 -3.81
N MET A 77 0.09 14.13 -3.64
CA MET A 77 -0.80 15.20 -4.09
C MET A 77 -0.97 15.19 -5.62
N LYS A 78 0.12 15.03 -6.37
CA LYS A 78 0.07 14.93 -7.84
C LYS A 78 -0.79 13.76 -8.31
N TYR A 79 -0.60 12.56 -7.74
CA TYR A 79 -1.42 11.39 -8.06
C TYR A 79 -2.90 11.57 -7.70
N ALA A 80 -3.19 12.27 -6.60
CA ALA A 80 -4.55 12.61 -6.20
C ALA A 80 -5.16 13.79 -7.01
N GLY A 81 -4.34 14.45 -7.82
CA GLY A 81 -4.66 15.70 -8.50
C GLY A 81 -5.00 16.84 -7.54
N LEU A 82 -4.51 16.81 -6.30
CA LEU A 82 -4.80 17.80 -5.25
C LEU A 82 -3.70 18.87 -5.20
N THR A 83 -4.05 20.02 -4.66
CA THR A 83 -3.14 21.10 -4.29
C THR A 83 -3.05 21.20 -2.77
N GLU A 84 -2.08 21.95 -2.26
CA GLU A 84 -1.94 22.18 -0.82
C GLU A 84 -3.19 22.84 -0.21
N ALA A 85 -3.89 23.69 -0.97
CA ALA A 85 -5.15 24.30 -0.54
C ALA A 85 -6.29 23.30 -0.36
N ASP A 86 -6.22 22.14 -1.03
CA ASP A 86 -7.20 21.06 -0.86
C ASP A 86 -6.95 20.22 0.41
N LEU A 87 -5.75 20.31 1.00
CA LEU A 87 -5.40 19.63 2.26
C LEU A 87 -5.95 20.38 3.48
N ASP A 88 -7.27 20.53 3.51
CA ASP A 88 -7.97 21.21 4.59
C ASP A 88 -7.97 20.40 5.90
N GLY A 89 -8.42 21.06 6.99
CA GLY A 89 -8.41 20.47 8.33
C GLY A 89 -8.97 19.04 8.39
N PRO A 90 -10.16 18.75 7.83
CA PRO A 90 -10.69 17.39 7.82
C PRO A 90 -9.83 16.37 7.07
N VAL A 91 -9.16 16.74 5.96
CA VAL A 91 -8.23 15.82 5.26
C VAL A 91 -7.06 15.50 6.18
N MET A 92 -6.49 16.51 6.83
CA MET A 92 -5.35 16.33 7.73
C MET A 92 -5.72 15.58 9.01
N ASP A 93 -6.94 15.75 9.52
CA ASP A 93 -7.45 14.96 10.65
C ASP A 93 -7.60 13.48 10.28
N ALA A 94 -8.17 13.19 9.10
CA ALA A 94 -8.23 11.84 8.56
C ALA A 94 -6.83 11.25 8.34
N HIS A 95 -5.92 12.01 7.74
CA HIS A 95 -4.53 11.63 7.52
C HIS A 95 -3.84 11.21 8.82
N ARG A 96 -3.86 12.07 9.84
CA ARG A 96 -3.32 11.78 11.18
C ARG A 96 -3.96 10.53 11.78
N ARG A 97 -5.28 10.41 11.65
CA ARG A 97 -6.00 9.24 12.18
C ARG A 97 -5.56 7.95 11.50
N TYR A 98 -5.35 7.99 10.19
CA TYR A 98 -4.86 6.83 9.46
C TYR A 98 -3.43 6.45 9.88
N GLU A 99 -2.56 7.44 10.04
CA GLU A 99 -1.20 7.24 10.53
C GLU A 99 -1.18 6.57 11.92
N GLU A 100 -2.01 7.06 12.86
CA GLU A 100 -2.17 6.44 14.18
C GLU A 100 -2.63 4.98 14.07
N LEU A 101 -3.63 4.72 13.24
CA LEU A 101 -4.15 3.36 13.04
C LEU A 101 -3.07 2.42 12.49
N LEU A 102 -2.29 2.88 11.51
CA LEU A 102 -1.16 2.12 10.97
C LEU A 102 -0.08 1.87 12.03
N PHE A 103 0.24 2.88 12.83
CA PHE A 103 1.24 2.77 13.88
C PHE A 103 0.85 1.77 14.97
N HIS A 104 -0.45 1.66 15.25
CA HIS A 104 -0.99 0.75 16.26
C HIS A 104 -1.47 -0.60 15.69
N SER A 105 -1.57 -0.78 14.37
CA SER A 105 -2.10 -2.01 13.76
C SER A 105 -1.12 -3.17 13.78
N SER A 106 0.18 -2.90 13.64
CA SER A 106 1.21 -3.95 13.70
C SER A 106 2.48 -3.45 14.39
N ARG A 107 2.93 -4.24 15.37
CA ARG A 107 4.18 -3.99 16.09
C ARG A 107 5.39 -4.14 15.16
N SER A 108 5.32 -5.04 14.18
CA SER A 108 6.42 -5.28 13.24
C SER A 108 6.55 -4.10 12.27
N LEU A 109 5.43 -3.55 11.79
CA LEU A 109 5.40 -2.31 11.00
C LEU A 109 5.97 -1.12 11.76
N LYS A 110 5.57 -0.93 13.03
CA LYS A 110 6.12 0.12 13.89
C LYS A 110 7.63 0.00 14.07
N THR A 111 8.12 -1.22 14.24
CA THR A 111 9.56 -1.50 14.37
C THR A 111 10.27 -1.20 13.06
N LEU A 112 9.69 -1.56 11.93
CA LEU A 112 10.26 -1.30 10.61
C LEU A 112 10.45 0.19 10.36
N LYS A 113 9.42 1.01 10.58
CA LYS A 113 9.52 2.48 10.43
C LYS A 113 10.62 3.08 11.30
N ALA A 114 10.77 2.60 12.53
CA ALA A 114 11.82 3.07 13.44
C ALA A 114 13.23 2.71 12.92
N VAL A 115 13.38 1.54 12.31
CA VAL A 115 14.64 1.11 11.71
C VAL A 115 14.94 1.91 10.43
N GLU A 116 13.96 2.14 9.57
CA GLU A 116 14.11 2.97 8.37
C GLU A 116 14.59 4.39 8.73
N LYS A 117 13.94 5.02 9.72
CA LYS A 117 14.38 6.32 10.23
C LYS A 117 15.81 6.30 10.78
N SER A 118 16.26 5.17 11.34
CA SER A 118 17.64 5.03 11.81
C SER A 118 18.64 4.86 10.65
N LEU A 119 18.21 4.27 9.53
CA LEU A 119 19.02 4.21 8.30
C LEU A 119 19.17 5.60 7.69
N ASP A 120 18.10 6.42 7.64
CA ASP A 120 18.19 7.80 7.16
C ASP A 120 19.21 8.62 7.96
N ALA A 121 19.23 8.45 9.29
CA ALA A 121 20.20 9.10 10.16
C ALA A 121 21.64 8.58 9.92
N LEU A 122 21.80 7.32 9.54
CA LEU A 122 23.09 6.76 9.15
C LEU A 122 23.53 7.32 7.79
N ASP A 123 22.62 7.46 6.82
CA ASP A 123 22.91 8.06 5.52
C ASP A 123 23.40 9.51 5.71
N GLN A 124 22.74 10.30 6.56
CA GLN A 124 23.19 11.64 6.92
C GLN A 124 24.58 11.62 7.57
N TYR A 125 24.85 10.68 8.49
CA TYR A 125 26.17 10.51 9.08
C TYR A 125 27.25 10.24 8.02
N PHE A 126 26.97 9.42 7.00
CA PHE A 126 27.91 9.15 5.93
C PHE A 126 28.09 10.35 4.97
N GLN A 127 27.05 11.16 4.77
CA GLN A 127 27.13 12.39 3.96
C GLN A 127 27.98 13.48 4.63
N ASP A 128 27.86 13.63 5.95
CA ASP A 128 28.52 14.71 6.70
C ASP A 128 29.96 14.36 7.16
N LEU A 129 30.45 13.16 6.82
CA LEU A 129 31.70 12.63 7.35
C LEU A 129 32.93 13.31 6.73
N ASP A 130 33.71 13.99 7.57
CA ASP A 130 34.95 14.67 7.17
C ASP A 130 36.20 13.98 7.76
N PHE A 131 37.05 13.45 6.88
CA PHE A 131 38.32 12.78 7.24
C PHE A 131 39.48 13.75 7.54
N THR A 132 39.26 15.06 7.44
CA THR A 132 40.30 16.07 7.72
C THR A 132 40.27 16.57 9.16
N LEU A 133 39.21 16.25 9.91
CA LEU A 133 39.05 16.66 11.30
C LEU A 133 40.02 15.92 12.21
N VAL A 134 40.80 16.71 12.96
CA VAL A 134 41.74 16.25 13.99
C VAL A 134 41.30 16.72 15.37
N ASP A 135 41.45 15.85 16.36
CA ASP A 135 41.13 16.16 17.76
C ASP A 135 42.21 17.06 18.39
N LYS A 136 42.02 17.43 19.67
CA LYS A 136 42.96 18.27 20.43
C LYS A 136 44.35 17.62 20.63
N LYS A 137 44.49 16.33 20.38
CA LYS A 137 45.73 15.53 20.44
C LYS A 137 46.35 15.30 19.05
N GLY A 138 45.72 15.79 17.98
CA GLY A 138 46.20 15.65 16.61
C GLY A 138 45.85 14.32 15.95
N GLU A 139 44.97 13.51 16.56
CA GLU A 139 44.47 12.26 15.96
C GLU A 139 43.24 12.53 15.10
N LEU A 140 43.06 11.77 14.01
CA LEU A 140 41.86 11.87 13.19
C LEU A 140 40.61 11.51 14.01
N VAL A 141 39.64 12.42 14.04
CA VAL A 141 38.35 12.20 14.72
C VAL A 141 37.59 11.04 14.07
N HIS A 142 37.69 10.90 12.75
CA HIS A 142 37.11 9.82 11.98
C HIS A 142 38.21 8.99 11.31
N SER A 143 38.43 7.77 11.81
CA SER A 143 39.41 6.84 11.25
C SER A 143 38.90 6.21 9.95
N PRO A 144 39.69 6.18 8.85
CA PRO A 144 39.34 5.47 7.62
C PRO A 144 39.01 3.98 7.83
N ASN A 145 39.70 3.31 8.76
CA ASN A 145 39.42 1.91 9.08
C ASN A 145 38.07 1.74 9.79
N GLY A 146 37.71 2.68 10.68
CA GLY A 146 36.41 2.71 11.33
C GLY A 146 35.28 2.94 10.33
N TYR A 147 35.52 3.83 9.36
CA TYR A 147 34.59 4.08 8.25
C TYR A 147 34.34 2.82 7.41
N LEU A 148 35.40 2.15 6.95
CA LEU A 148 35.26 0.92 6.15
C LEU A 148 34.51 -0.18 6.91
N LEU A 149 34.79 -0.33 8.20
CA LEU A 149 34.08 -1.29 9.06
C LEU A 149 32.59 -0.92 9.22
N ASN A 150 32.26 0.36 9.38
CA ASN A 150 30.89 0.82 9.47
C ASN A 150 30.13 0.62 8.15
N LEU A 151 30.79 0.83 7.01
CA LEU A 151 30.23 0.58 5.69
C LEU A 151 29.89 -0.91 5.47
N GLU A 152 30.78 -1.83 5.86
CA GLU A 152 30.50 -3.27 5.78
C GLU A 152 29.29 -3.67 6.66
N ARG A 153 29.21 -3.11 7.87
CA ARG A 153 28.09 -3.35 8.79
C ARG A 153 26.78 -2.77 8.26
N LEU A 154 26.84 -1.63 7.57
CA LEU A 154 25.69 -1.00 6.93
C LEU A 154 25.11 -1.92 5.85
N GLY A 155 25.94 -2.49 4.97
CA GLY A 155 25.48 -3.44 3.95
C GLY A 155 24.73 -4.63 4.55
N LYS A 156 25.27 -5.22 5.63
CA LYS A 156 24.60 -6.31 6.38
C LYS A 156 23.29 -5.85 7.05
N ALA A 157 23.24 -4.60 7.51
CA ALA A 157 22.01 -4.02 8.08
C ALA A 157 20.93 -3.89 7.02
N TYR A 158 21.24 -3.35 5.83
CA TYR A 158 20.31 -3.26 4.69
C TYR A 158 19.75 -4.64 4.31
N ASP A 159 20.60 -5.66 4.16
CA ASP A 159 20.14 -7.04 3.88
C ASP A 159 19.17 -7.57 4.95
N SER A 160 19.43 -7.26 6.21
CA SER A 160 18.59 -7.69 7.34
C SER A 160 17.26 -6.95 7.36
N VAL A 161 17.28 -5.65 7.06
CA VAL A 161 16.10 -4.80 6.96
C VAL A 161 15.22 -5.23 5.80
N ASP A 162 15.77 -5.54 4.63
CA ASP A 162 14.98 -6.02 3.49
C ASP A 162 14.30 -7.36 3.76
N LYS A 163 14.98 -8.27 4.46
CA LYS A 163 14.35 -9.52 4.94
C LYS A 163 13.22 -9.21 5.93
N PHE A 164 13.44 -8.27 6.84
CA PHE A 164 12.42 -7.87 7.81
C PHE A 164 11.22 -7.19 7.12
N ARG A 165 11.45 -6.31 6.14
CA ARG A 165 10.44 -5.69 5.28
C ARG A 165 9.56 -6.73 4.60
N LYS A 166 10.17 -7.74 3.98
CA LYS A 166 9.43 -8.83 3.31
C LYS A 166 8.52 -9.56 4.30
N ARG A 167 9.01 -9.87 5.49
CA ARG A 167 8.22 -10.51 6.56
C ARG A 167 7.06 -9.63 7.03
N VAL A 168 7.30 -8.34 7.24
CA VAL A 168 6.26 -7.37 7.63
C VAL A 168 5.19 -7.27 6.53
N ALA A 169 5.61 -7.21 5.27
CA ALA A 169 4.68 -7.18 4.13
C ALA A 169 3.84 -8.46 4.03
N GLU A 170 4.43 -9.63 4.30
CA GLU A 170 3.70 -10.91 4.37
C GLU A 170 2.71 -10.95 5.54
N GLU A 171 3.11 -10.49 6.73
CA GLU A 171 2.22 -10.37 7.91
C GLU A 171 0.99 -9.52 7.58
N LEU A 172 1.22 -8.34 6.99
CA LEU A 172 0.16 -7.40 6.64
C LEU A 172 -0.73 -7.91 5.48
N LYS A 173 -0.21 -8.76 4.61
CA LYS A 173 -1.00 -9.47 3.58
C LYS A 173 -1.80 -10.64 4.17
N GLY A 174 -1.24 -11.35 5.15
CA GLY A 174 -1.76 -12.58 5.75
C GLY A 174 -2.95 -12.42 6.68
N ASP A 175 -3.19 -11.23 7.22
CA ASP A 175 -4.35 -10.92 8.08
C ASP A 175 -5.73 -11.05 7.39
N ALA A 176 -5.78 -11.35 6.09
CA ALA A 176 -7.01 -11.58 5.35
C ALA A 176 -7.44 -13.06 5.25
N SER A 177 -6.62 -14.03 5.67
CA SER A 177 -6.82 -15.46 5.33
C SER A 177 -6.84 -16.41 6.54
N ILE A 178 -7.40 -16.00 7.68
CA ILE A 178 -7.73 -16.93 8.77
C ILE A 178 -9.11 -16.57 9.35
N ARG A 179 -10.17 -16.94 8.63
CA ARG A 179 -11.47 -17.25 9.23
C ARG A 179 -11.96 -18.58 8.69
N GLY A 180 -11.42 -19.64 9.28
CA GLY A 180 -12.12 -20.91 9.47
C GLY A 180 -12.61 -21.65 8.22
N THR A 181 -11.71 -22.06 7.33
CA THR A 181 -11.97 -23.33 6.61
C THR A 181 -11.53 -24.46 7.53
N ALA A 182 -12.28 -24.69 8.59
CA ALA A 182 -12.19 -25.93 9.34
C ALA A 182 -12.70 -27.03 8.41
N THR A 183 -11.80 -27.74 7.74
CA THR A 183 -12.14 -29.04 7.17
C THR A 183 -12.53 -29.93 8.34
N LEU A 184 -13.82 -30.24 8.45
CA LEU A 184 -14.36 -31.22 9.41
C LEU A 184 -13.42 -32.43 9.43
N GLY A 185 -12.91 -32.77 10.60
CA GLY A 185 -12.06 -33.94 10.75
C GLY A 185 -12.83 -35.18 10.32
N ARG A 186 -12.19 -36.11 9.61
CA ARG A 186 -12.78 -37.37 9.09
C ARG A 186 -13.57 -38.19 10.13
N ARG A 187 -13.39 -37.93 11.42
CA ARG A 187 -14.10 -38.55 12.54
C ARG A 187 -15.49 -37.96 12.82
N GLU A 188 -15.74 -36.71 12.42
CA GLU A 188 -17.03 -36.04 12.60
C GLU A 188 -17.99 -36.32 11.44
N ALA A 189 -17.48 -36.73 10.27
CA ALA A 189 -18.28 -37.17 9.12
C ALA A 189 -18.90 -38.57 9.29
N MET A 190 -18.50 -39.34 10.32
CA MET A 190 -18.93 -40.73 10.53
C MET A 190 -19.81 -40.93 11.77
N GLY A 191 -20.43 -39.87 12.30
CA GLY A 191 -21.25 -39.91 13.50
C GLY A 191 -22.52 -39.07 13.40
N GLY A 192 -23.35 -39.32 12.39
CA GLY A 192 -24.61 -38.60 12.21
C GLY A 192 -25.68 -39.52 11.63
N ASN A 193 -26.66 -39.85 12.48
CA ASN A 193 -27.72 -40.81 12.23
C ASN A 193 -28.61 -40.41 11.04
N LYS A 194 -29.15 -41.43 10.35
CA LYS A 194 -30.10 -41.31 9.23
C LYS A 194 -31.36 -40.54 9.61
N ASN A 195 -31.69 -39.50 8.84
CA ASN A 195 -33.05 -39.11 8.36
C ASN A 195 -33.16 -37.59 8.15
N PHE A 196 -32.77 -37.12 6.97
CA PHE A 196 -33.38 -35.93 6.37
C PHE A 196 -33.25 -36.04 4.85
N SER A 197 -34.38 -36.07 4.15
CA SER A 197 -34.44 -36.15 2.69
C SER A 197 -35.24 -34.97 2.14
N GLU A 198 -34.56 -34.11 1.40
CA GLU A 198 -35.08 -33.21 0.35
C GLU A 198 -33.80 -32.56 -0.22
N GLY A 199 -33.39 -32.70 -1.48
CA GLY A 199 -34.15 -32.88 -2.70
C GLY A 199 -33.73 -31.77 -3.65
N THR A 200 -32.54 -31.86 -4.26
CA THR A 200 -32.21 -31.12 -5.50
C THR A 200 -30.96 -31.72 -6.15
N GLU A 201 -31.14 -32.20 -7.38
CA GLU A 201 -30.11 -32.76 -8.26
C GLU A 201 -29.17 -31.65 -8.76
N LEU A 202 -27.86 -31.91 -8.76
CA LEU A 202 -26.86 -31.10 -9.46
C LEU A 202 -26.77 -31.57 -10.92
N PRO A 203 -26.81 -30.68 -11.93
CA PRO A 203 -26.55 -31.10 -13.30
C PRO A 203 -25.06 -31.40 -13.49
N ALA A 204 -24.80 -32.56 -14.08
CA ALA A 204 -23.47 -33.00 -14.49
C ALA A 204 -22.97 -32.23 -15.71
N GLY A 205 -21.69 -31.82 -15.66
CA GLY A 205 -20.88 -31.56 -16.85
C GLY A 205 -20.47 -30.11 -17.08
N SER A 206 -19.28 -29.73 -16.60
CA SER A 206 -18.49 -28.65 -17.20
C SER A 206 -17.08 -29.15 -17.45
N ARG A 207 -16.83 -29.56 -18.70
CA ARG A 207 -15.50 -29.79 -19.25
C ARG A 207 -14.86 -28.42 -19.46
N VAL A 208 -13.77 -28.14 -18.75
CA VAL A 208 -12.97 -26.94 -18.98
C VAL A 208 -12.19 -27.14 -20.28
N GLU A 209 -12.50 -26.36 -21.31
CA GLU A 209 -11.63 -26.22 -22.47
C GLU A 209 -10.39 -25.42 -22.06
N GLN A 210 -9.21 -25.97 -22.30
CA GLN A 210 -7.95 -25.22 -22.24
C GLN A 210 -7.92 -24.26 -23.43
N THR A 211 -7.97 -22.96 -23.17
CA THR A 211 -7.73 -21.94 -24.18
C THR A 211 -6.23 -21.90 -24.53
N ASP A 212 -5.95 -22.12 -25.82
CA ASP A 212 -4.62 -22.05 -26.43
C ASP A 212 -4.22 -20.58 -26.64
N PHE A 213 -3.12 -20.16 -26.01
CA PHE A 213 -2.62 -18.78 -26.00
C PHE A 213 -1.89 -18.36 -27.29
N SER A 214 -1.84 -19.22 -28.31
CA SER A 214 -1.13 -18.93 -29.57
C SER A 214 -1.83 -17.93 -30.51
N LYS A 215 -3.04 -17.46 -30.20
CA LYS A 215 -3.83 -16.56 -31.09
C LYS A 215 -3.84 -15.07 -30.71
N ILE A 216 -3.06 -14.64 -29.71
CA ILE A 216 -3.03 -13.23 -29.28
C ILE A 216 -2.11 -12.36 -30.15
N GLY A 217 -1.26 -12.97 -31.00
CA GLY A 217 -0.27 -12.26 -31.82
C GLY A 217 -0.84 -11.45 -33.00
N ASP A 218 -2.05 -11.75 -33.48
CA ASP A 218 -2.58 -11.16 -34.72
C ASP A 218 -3.46 -9.91 -34.50
N MET A 219 -3.60 -9.42 -33.27
CA MET A 219 -4.46 -8.25 -32.96
C MET A 219 -3.71 -6.92 -32.76
N VAL A 220 -2.39 -6.87 -33.01
CA VAL A 220 -1.56 -5.67 -32.73
C VAL A 220 -1.12 -4.89 -33.99
N ASN A 221 -1.37 -5.37 -35.21
CA ASN A 221 -0.98 -4.66 -36.44
C ASN A 221 -2.19 -4.07 -37.19
N GLY A 222 -2.83 -3.05 -36.63
CA GLY A 222 -4.00 -2.43 -37.26
C GLY A 222 -4.29 -0.98 -36.87
N ILE A 223 -3.25 -0.20 -36.54
CA ILE A 223 -3.37 1.25 -36.40
C ILE A 223 -2.16 1.86 -37.09
N ASP A 224 -2.33 2.26 -38.34
CA ASP A 224 -1.54 3.31 -38.99
C ASP A 224 -2.50 4.15 -39.85
N ASP A 225 -2.38 5.47 -39.63
CA ASP A 225 -2.46 6.59 -40.57
C ASP A 225 -3.66 6.71 -41.52
N ASP A 226 -4.47 7.76 -41.30
CA ASP A 226 -4.65 8.88 -42.25
C ASP A 226 -5.88 9.72 -41.85
N GLU A 227 -5.67 11.02 -41.62
CA GLU A 227 -6.50 12.13 -42.16
C GLU A 227 -5.95 13.48 -41.65
N GLU A 228 -5.11 14.12 -42.48
CA GLU A 228 -4.84 15.56 -42.41
C GLU A 228 -6.05 16.36 -42.94
N PRO A 229 -6.28 17.60 -42.47
CA PRO A 229 -7.33 18.47 -42.97
C PRO A 229 -6.83 19.32 -44.16
N GLU A 230 -7.54 19.27 -45.29
CA GLU A 230 -7.36 20.24 -46.38
C GLU A 230 -8.13 21.56 -46.14
N GLU A 231 -7.57 22.62 -46.71
CA GLU A 231 -7.84 24.07 -46.57
C GLU A 231 -9.27 24.56 -46.86
#